data_AF-A0A973STJ0-F1
#
_entry.id   AF-A0A973STJ0-F1
#
_cell.length_a   1.000
_cell.length_b   1.000
_cell.length_c   1.000
_cell.angle_alpha   90.00
_cell.angle_beta   90.00
_cell.angle_gamma   90.00
#
_symmetry.space_group_name_H-M   'P 1'
#
loop_
_entity.id
_entity.type
_entity.pdbx_description
1 polymer ?
#
loop_
_entity_poly.entity_id
_entity_poly.type
_entity_poly.pdbx_seq_one_letter_code
_entity_poly.pdbx_strand_id
1 'polypeptide(L)' 'DAAKVCHCNNVTKGPIRACWEAGARDVPAVAAATRATTGCGTCAGAVEGIVGWLCEQEGVSA' A
#
# COMPACT_ATOMS: atom_id res chain seq x y z
N ASP A 1 -10.99 2.12 5.29
CA ASP A 1 -9.60 2.61 5.13
C ASP A 1 -8.79 2.92 6.39
N ALA A 2 -9.32 2.71 7.60
CA ALA A 2 -8.60 3.06 8.84
C ALA A 2 -7.69 1.96 9.42
N ALA A 3 -7.71 0.73 8.87
CA ALA A 3 -6.91 -0.39 9.38
C ALA A 3 -5.41 -0.06 9.31
N LYS A 4 -4.69 -0.21 10.43
CA LYS A 4 -3.25 0.05 10.50
C LYS A 4 -2.48 -1.02 9.73
N VAL A 5 -1.58 -0.58 8.85
CA VAL A 5 -0.73 -1.45 8.02
C VAL A 5 0.73 -1.31 8.45
N CYS A 6 1.23 -0.08 8.63
CA CYS A 6 2.57 0.18 9.16
C CYS A 6 2.47 0.89 10.52
N HIS A 7 3.04 0.27 11.56
CA HIS A 7 3.10 0.87 12.90
C HIS A 7 4.21 1.92 13.01
N CYS A 8 5.40 1.68 12.44
CA CYS A 8 6.53 2.62 12.51
C CYS A 8 6.18 4.00 11.92
N ASN A 9 5.59 4.01 10.73
CA ASN A 9 5.31 5.25 9.99
C ASN A 9 3.83 5.66 10.09
N ASN A 10 3.07 5.02 10.96
CA ASN A 10 1.65 5.28 11.19
C ASN A 10 0.81 5.27 9.90
N VAL A 11 1.04 4.31 8.99
CA VAL A 11 0.31 4.18 7.71
C VAL A 11 -0.88 3.23 7.84
N THR A 12 -2.07 3.66 7.45
CA THR A 12 -3.27 2.81 7.34
C THR A 12 -3.48 2.33 5.89
N LYS A 13 -4.49 1.50 5.64
CA LYS A 13 -4.87 1.10 4.27
C LYS A 13 -5.26 2.30 3.38
N GLY A 14 -5.86 3.35 3.96
CA GLY A 14 -6.34 4.52 3.24
C GLY A 14 -5.28 5.21 2.38
N PRO A 15 -4.16 5.69 2.97
CA PRO A 15 -3.07 6.27 2.20
C PRO A 15 -2.49 5.35 1.12
N ILE A 16 -2.47 4.03 1.33
CA ILE A 16 -2.01 3.06 0.33
C ILE A 16 -3.00 3.01 -0.86
N ARG A 17 -4.31 2.98 -0.59
CA ARG A 17 -5.34 3.05 -1.64
C ARG A 17 -5.32 4.39 -2.37
N ALA A 18 -5.16 5.50 -1.64
CA ALA A 18 -5.12 6.83 -2.22
C ALA A 18 -3.91 7.03 -3.14
N CYS A 19 -2.71 6.54 -2.76
CA CYS A 19 -1.56 6.63 -3.67
C CYS A 19 -1.69 5.69 -4.88
N TRP A 20 -2.37 4.55 -4.73
CA TRP A 20 -2.75 3.71 -5.86
C TRP A 20 -3.69 4.45 -6.83
N GLU A 21 -4.76 5.06 -6.33
CA GLU A 21 -5.67 5.89 -7.14
C GLU A 21 -4.93 7.06 -7.82
N ALA A 22 -3.84 7.55 -7.22
CA ALA A 22 -2.96 8.58 -7.79
C ALA A 22 -1.87 8.06 -8.76
N GLY A 23 -1.83 6.74 -9.04
CA GLY A 23 -0.94 6.16 -10.06
C GLY A 23 0.20 5.29 -9.53
N ALA A 24 0.35 5.09 -8.21
CA ALA A 24 1.30 4.11 -7.69
C ALA A 24 0.89 2.69 -8.13
N ARG A 25 1.82 1.90 -8.65
CA ARG A 25 1.55 0.54 -9.16
C ARG A 25 2.46 -0.55 -8.60
N ASP A 26 3.34 -0.20 -7.67
CA ASP A 26 4.27 -1.13 -7.03
C ASP A 26 4.59 -0.72 -5.59
N VAL A 27 5.24 -1.62 -4.84
CA VAL A 27 5.64 -1.38 -3.45
C VAL A 27 6.61 -0.20 -3.31
N PRO A 28 7.64 -0.02 -4.18
CA PRO A 28 8.49 1.16 -4.14
C PRO A 28 7.73 2.49 -4.26
N ALA A 29 6.76 2.60 -5.19
CA ALA A 29 5.94 3.80 -5.34
C ALA A 29 5.05 4.03 -4.11
N VAL A 30 4.46 2.98 -3.56
CA VAL A 30 3.68 3.07 -2.30
C VAL A 30 4.58 3.51 -1.14
N ALA A 31 5.80 2.97 -1.03
CA ALA A 31 6.76 3.35 0.00
C ALA A 31 7.20 4.80 -0.16
N ALA A 32 7.47 5.27 -1.38
CA ALA A 32 7.80 6.67 -1.66
C ALA A 32 6.66 7.61 -1.26
N ALA A 33 5.40 7.24 -1.52
CA ALA A 33 4.24 8.07 -1.24
C ALA A 33 3.81 8.06 0.24
N THR A 34 4.00 6.94 0.95
CA THR A 34 3.42 6.74 2.30
C THR A 34 4.45 6.52 3.41
N ARG A 35 5.69 6.21 3.05
CA ARG A 35 6.76 5.70 3.95
C ARG A 35 6.45 4.34 4.58
N ALA A 36 5.44 3.60 4.12
CA ALA A 36 5.31 2.20 4.53
C ALA A 36 6.59 1.42 4.15
N THR A 37 6.92 0.37 4.90
CA THR A 37 8.11 -0.50 4.73
C THR A 37 9.49 0.12 5.02
N THR A 38 9.61 1.45 5.13
CA THR A 38 10.90 2.14 5.37
C THR A 38 11.35 2.20 6.84
N GLY A 39 10.65 1.48 7.73
CA GLY A 39 10.94 1.39 9.17
C GLY A 39 11.56 0.04 9.55
N CYS A 40 10.88 -0.73 10.40
CA CYS A 40 11.32 -2.08 10.77
C CYS A 40 11.04 -3.17 9.73
N GLY A 41 10.31 -2.85 8.65
CA GLY A 41 10.01 -3.77 7.56
C GLY A 41 8.91 -4.81 7.83
N THR A 42 8.38 -4.96 9.05
CA THR A 42 7.38 -6.01 9.37
C THR A 42 6.07 -5.91 8.59
N CYS A 43 5.75 -4.72 8.07
CA CYS A 43 4.58 -4.50 7.23
C CYS A 43 4.80 -4.82 5.74
N ALA A 44 6.00 -5.22 5.29
CA ALA A 44 6.32 -5.42 3.89
C ALA A 44 5.36 -6.40 3.19
N GLY A 45 5.19 -7.61 3.74
CA GLY A 45 4.26 -8.59 3.17
C GLY A 45 2.80 -8.14 3.15
N ALA A 46 2.37 -7.34 4.13
CA ALA A 46 1.02 -6.77 4.13
C ALA A 46 0.85 -5.71 3.02
N VAL A 47 1.87 -4.88 2.78
CA VAL A 47 1.87 -3.89 1.69
C VAL A 47 1.91 -4.59 0.33
N GLU A 48 2.74 -5.61 0.16
CA GLU A 48 2.80 -6.44 -1.05
C GLU A 48 1.44 -7.08 -1.35
N GLY A 49 0.79 -7.69 -0.36
CA GLY A 49 -0.54 -8.29 -0.53
C GLY A 49 -1.62 -7.27 -0.91
N ILE A 50 -1.60 -6.08 -0.32
CA ILE A 50 -2.54 -5.00 -0.68
C ILE A 50 -2.30 -4.53 -2.12
N VAL A 51 -1.03 -4.33 -2.52
CA VAL A 51 -0.67 -3.93 -3.89
C VAL A 51 -1.10 -5.00 -4.89
N GLY A 52 -0.82 -6.27 -4.64
CA GLY A 52 -1.26 -7.37 -5.50
C GLY A 52 -2.77 -7.44 -5.66
N TRP A 53 -3.51 -7.32 -4.55
CA TRP A 53 -4.97 -7.28 -4.59
C TRP A 53 -5.50 -6.07 -5.38
N LEU A 54 -4.87 -4.89 -5.27
CA LEU A 54 -5.25 -3.71 -6.05
C LEU A 54 -5.00 -3.91 -7.55
N CYS A 55 -3.88 -4.54 -7.95
CA CYS A 55 -3.62 -4.91 -9.34
C CYS A 55 -4.74 -5.80 -9.92
N GLU A 56 -5.13 -6.84 -9.17
CA GLU A 56 -6.18 -7.77 -9.60
C GLU A 56 -7.53 -7.07 -9.79
N GLN A 57 -7.87 -6.13 -8.91
CA GLN A 57 -9.13 -5.38 -8.98
C GLN A 57 -9.22 -4.46 -10.22
N GLU A 58 -8.11 -3.89 -10.70
CA GLU A 58 -8.10 -3.11 -11.96
C GLU A 58 -8.36 -3.99 -13.19
N GLY A 59 -7.98 -5.27 -13.14
CA GLY A 59 -8.27 -6.25 -14.20
C GLY A 59 -9.68 -6.84 -14.16
N VAL A 60 -10.40 -6.68 -13.03
CA VAL A 60 -11.79 -7.14 -12.82
C VAL A 60 -12.79 -5.99 -12.99
N SER A 61 -12.39 -4.92 -13.67
CA SER A 61 -13.30 -3.87 -14.11
C SER A 61 -13.76 -4.16 -15.55
N ALA A 62 -14.75 -5.04 -15.68
CA ALA A 62 -15.54 -5.30 -16.89
C ALA A 62 -17.02 -4.98 -16.64
#